data_AF-A0A7C2M263-F1
#
_entry.id   AF-A0A7C2M263-F1
#
_cell.length_a   1.000
_cell.length_b   1.000
_cell.length_c   1.000
_cell.angle_alpha   90.00
_cell.angle_beta   90.00
_cell.angle_gamma   90.00
#
_symmetry.space_group_name_H-M   'P 1'
#
loop_
_entity.id
_entity.type
_entity.pdbx_description
1 polymer ?
#
loop_
_entity_poly.entity_id
_entity_poly.type
_entity_poly.pdbx_seq_one_letter_code
_entity_poly.pdbx_strand_id
1 'polypeptide(L)'
;MGLKPVAGNQGLLLVREDTIIKGEIRNCRQLEVYGYVEGTVAADSLLIHQSGRCFGTVKADSAEVHGTLQGEVVVKHLINIRSSGSVNGNVQYGQLAMEIGGSLSAEVRNVPPTLAGDLDLTVDKGRSVRISLEDLNAVDPDDDAKSLTFTVSRATNGFVTLAGAQSRPVTIFTQADLQSGRVLFIHDGTDTKVASFDIVVADQAGATSGAAQTVRVQVRG
;
A
#
# COMPACT_ATOMS: atom_id res chain seq x y z
N MET A 1 57.57 -20.01 -3.41
CA MET A 1 56.65 -19.72 -4.53
C MET A 1 55.45 -19.01 -3.92
N GLY A 2 55.43 -17.67 -3.97
CA GLY A 2 54.45 -16.85 -3.25
C GLY A 2 53.11 -16.83 -3.97
N LEU A 3 52.04 -17.14 -3.25
CA LEU A 3 50.68 -16.91 -3.71
C LEU A 3 50.44 -15.39 -3.78
N LYS A 4 50.23 -14.87 -4.99
CA LYS A 4 49.69 -13.52 -5.17
C LYS A 4 48.22 -13.54 -4.74
N PRO A 5 47.75 -12.62 -3.87
CA PRO A 5 46.33 -12.45 -3.65
C PRO A 5 45.68 -11.92 -4.93
N VAL A 6 44.60 -12.58 -5.36
CA VAL A 6 43.73 -12.08 -6.43
C VAL A 6 42.88 -10.96 -5.84
N ALA A 7 43.28 -9.71 -6.05
CA ALA A 7 42.42 -8.56 -5.78
C ALA A 7 41.34 -8.52 -6.88
N GLY A 8 40.22 -9.21 -6.65
CA GLY A 8 39.00 -8.93 -7.38
C GLY A 8 38.61 -7.48 -7.09
N ASN A 9 38.77 -6.60 -8.07
CA ASN A 9 38.38 -5.20 -7.97
C ASN A 9 36.85 -5.13 -7.84
N GLN A 10 36.33 -5.14 -6.61
CA GLN A 10 34.92 -5.01 -6.31
C GLN A 10 34.64 -3.52 -6.13
N GLY A 11 33.85 -2.91 -7.03
CA GLY A 11 33.58 -1.46 -7.03
C GLY A 11 33.04 -0.96 -5.70
N LEU A 12 33.93 -0.42 -4.86
CA LEU A 12 33.65 0.19 -3.57
C LEU A 12 33.82 1.70 -3.70
N LEU A 13 32.77 2.44 -3.36
CA LEU A 13 32.85 3.87 -3.10
C LEU A 13 32.87 4.08 -1.60
N LEU A 14 33.88 4.79 -1.12
CA LEU A 14 34.08 5.05 0.30
C LEU A 14 34.06 6.56 0.57
N VAL A 15 33.06 7.00 1.35
CA VAL A 15 32.90 8.39 1.78
C VAL A 15 33.46 8.49 3.19
N ARG A 16 34.70 8.96 3.33
CA ARG A 16 35.39 9.08 4.61
C ARG A 16 34.80 10.18 5.49
N GLU A 17 35.22 10.19 6.75
CA GLU A 17 34.98 11.29 7.68
C GLU A 17 35.42 12.63 7.05
N ASP A 18 34.77 13.73 7.45
CA ASP A 18 34.95 15.09 6.91
C ASP A 18 34.67 15.24 5.40
N THR A 19 34.21 14.19 4.71
CA THR A 19 33.83 14.25 3.30
C THR A 19 32.33 14.54 3.18
N ILE A 20 32.00 15.55 2.38
CA ILE A 20 30.63 15.92 2.01
C ILE A 20 30.45 15.67 0.52
N ILE A 21 29.53 14.77 0.17
CA ILE A 21 29.10 14.58 -1.22
C ILE A 21 27.68 15.13 -1.36
N LYS A 22 27.51 16.07 -2.29
CA LYS A 22 26.19 16.54 -2.73
C LYS A 22 25.98 16.22 -4.20
N GLY A 23 24.90 15.53 -4.54
CA GLY A 23 24.57 15.21 -5.92
C GLY A 23 24.08 13.78 -6.12
N GLU A 24 24.56 13.12 -7.16
CA GLU A 24 24.03 11.83 -7.59
C GLU A 24 25.12 10.75 -7.69
N ILE A 25 24.86 9.60 -7.04
CA ILE A 25 25.68 8.39 -7.09
C ILE A 25 24.87 7.31 -7.83
N ARG A 26 25.36 6.85 -8.97
CA ARG A 26 24.75 5.77 -9.79
C ARG A 26 25.74 4.66 -10.05
N ASN A 27 25.23 3.47 -10.40
CA ASN A 27 26.02 2.30 -10.77
C ASN A 27 27.06 1.90 -9.71
N CYS A 28 26.74 2.13 -8.43
CA CYS A 28 27.62 1.77 -7.32
C CYS A 28 27.31 0.34 -6.88
N ARG A 29 28.32 -0.51 -6.72
CA ARG A 29 28.09 -1.86 -6.19
C ARG A 29 28.04 -1.82 -4.67
N GLN A 30 29.06 -1.25 -4.03
CA GLN A 30 29.12 -1.08 -2.58
C GLN A 30 29.43 0.37 -2.24
N LEU A 31 28.58 0.98 -1.41
CA LEU A 31 28.79 2.32 -0.86
C LEU A 31 28.95 2.24 0.65
N GLU A 32 30.08 2.73 1.14
CA GLU A 32 30.34 2.91 2.58
C GLU A 32 30.39 4.39 2.95
N VAL A 33 29.57 4.77 3.92
CA VAL A 33 29.44 6.17 4.36
C VAL A 33 29.89 6.33 5.81
N TYR A 34 31.02 7.00 5.99
CA TYR A 34 31.51 7.50 7.28
C TYR A 34 31.27 9.01 7.44
N GLY A 35 31.28 9.75 6.32
CA GLY A 35 31.01 11.19 6.26
C GLY A 35 29.55 11.54 5.97
N TYR A 36 29.33 12.48 5.07
CA TYR A 36 28.01 13.01 4.74
C TYR A 36 27.70 12.87 3.24
N VAL A 37 26.54 12.32 2.93
CA VAL A 37 26.01 12.21 1.56
C VAL A 37 24.63 12.85 1.50
N GLU A 38 24.40 13.75 0.55
CA GLU A 38 23.11 14.37 0.28
C GLU A 38 22.78 14.30 -1.21
N GLY A 39 21.61 13.72 -1.55
CA GLY A 39 21.09 13.65 -2.90
C GLY A 39 20.58 12.27 -3.29
N THR A 40 20.83 11.82 -4.52
CA THR A 40 20.31 10.54 -5.03
C THR A 40 21.40 9.46 -4.99
N VAL A 41 21.12 8.34 -4.35
CA VAL A 41 22.04 7.22 -4.20
C VAL A 41 21.40 5.95 -4.79
N ALA A 42 22.06 5.33 -5.75
CA ALA A 42 21.72 4.01 -6.26
C ALA A 42 22.92 3.06 -6.11
N ALA A 43 22.79 2.06 -5.23
CA ALA A 43 23.82 1.07 -4.96
C ALA A 43 23.25 -0.37 -4.83
N ASP A 44 24.07 -1.41 -4.98
CA ASP A 44 23.61 -2.77 -4.60
C ASP A 44 23.63 -2.90 -3.07
N SER A 45 24.75 -2.54 -2.44
CA SER A 45 24.94 -2.60 -0.98
C SER A 45 25.28 -1.22 -0.42
N LEU A 46 24.50 -0.76 0.55
CA LEU A 46 24.74 0.47 1.29
C LEU A 46 25.08 0.16 2.75
N LEU A 47 26.22 0.66 3.23
CA LEU A 47 26.62 0.60 4.63
C LEU A 47 26.85 2.01 5.16
N ILE A 48 26.04 2.42 6.12
CA ILE A 48 26.19 3.70 6.82
C ILE A 48 26.80 3.41 8.18
N HIS A 49 28.04 3.82 8.37
CA HIS A 49 28.77 3.67 9.63
C HIS A 49 28.24 4.63 10.70
N GLN A 50 28.64 4.45 11.96
CA GLN A 50 28.08 5.17 13.11
C GLN A 50 28.14 6.71 12.98
N SER A 51 29.20 7.26 12.39
CA SER A 51 29.33 8.70 12.11
C SER A 51 28.67 9.14 10.80
N GLY A 52 28.35 8.17 9.95
CA GLY A 52 27.84 8.37 8.60
C GLY A 52 26.43 8.94 8.58
N ARG A 53 26.18 9.85 7.65
CA ARG A 53 24.86 10.41 7.41
C ARG A 53 24.53 10.43 5.93
N CYS A 54 23.35 9.92 5.59
CA CYS A 54 22.86 9.89 4.22
C CYS A 54 21.46 10.54 4.16
N PHE A 55 21.33 11.59 3.37
CA PHE A 55 20.08 12.35 3.20
C PHE A 55 19.65 12.35 1.73
N GLY A 56 18.37 12.14 1.46
CA GLY A 56 17.79 12.26 0.12
C GLY A 56 17.12 10.98 -0.36
N THR A 57 17.30 10.63 -1.64
CA THR A 57 16.65 9.45 -2.25
C THR A 57 17.64 8.30 -2.35
N VAL A 58 17.35 7.18 -1.69
CA VAL A 58 18.23 6.02 -1.64
C VAL A 58 17.53 4.80 -2.24
N LYS A 59 18.17 4.18 -3.24
CA LYS A 59 17.76 2.90 -3.81
C LYS A 59 18.88 1.90 -3.62
N ALA A 60 18.62 0.87 -2.81
CA ALA A 60 19.57 -0.19 -2.56
C ALA A 60 18.97 -1.58 -2.73
N ASP A 61 19.81 -2.59 -2.99
CA ASP A 61 19.39 -3.98 -2.89
C ASP A 61 19.38 -4.43 -1.41
N SER A 62 20.45 -4.08 -0.69
CA SER A 62 20.61 -4.28 0.75
C SER A 62 21.17 -3.04 1.44
N ALA A 63 20.78 -2.81 2.70
CA ALA A 63 21.29 -1.70 3.50
C ALA A 63 21.58 -2.11 4.95
N GLU A 64 22.74 -1.71 5.47
CA GLU A 64 23.09 -1.82 6.89
C GLU A 64 23.33 -0.42 7.47
N VAL A 65 22.63 -0.08 8.54
CA VAL A 65 22.59 1.28 9.09
C VAL A 65 23.04 1.27 10.55
N HIS A 66 24.25 1.77 10.79
CA HIS A 66 24.78 2.13 12.11
C HIS A 66 24.65 3.62 12.41
N GLY A 67 24.60 4.47 11.38
CA GLY A 67 24.48 5.93 11.49
C GLY A 67 23.07 6.44 11.19
N THR A 68 22.98 7.54 10.44
CA THR A 68 21.69 8.18 10.08
C THR A 68 21.37 8.03 8.60
N LEU A 69 20.16 7.55 8.30
CA LEU A 69 19.59 7.51 6.96
C LEU A 69 18.25 8.25 6.96
N GLN A 70 18.12 9.30 6.15
CA GLN A 70 16.89 10.08 6.09
C GLN A 70 16.43 10.41 4.66
N GLY A 71 15.14 10.21 4.38
CA GLY A 71 14.49 10.63 3.13
C GLY A 71 13.62 9.55 2.49
N GLU A 72 13.67 9.45 1.17
CA GLU A 72 12.93 8.46 0.36
C GLU A 72 13.82 7.22 0.15
N VAL A 73 13.55 6.15 0.88
CA VAL A 73 14.41 4.96 0.94
C VAL A 73 13.68 3.75 0.36
N VAL A 74 14.30 3.09 -0.61
CA VAL A 74 13.80 1.84 -1.20
C VAL A 74 14.90 0.78 -1.11
N VAL A 75 14.68 -0.25 -0.29
CA VAL A 75 15.60 -1.38 -0.11
C VAL A 75 14.91 -2.68 -0.52
N LYS A 76 15.37 -3.35 -1.58
CA LYS A 76 14.61 -4.46 -2.18
C LYS A 76 14.58 -5.73 -1.31
N HIS A 77 15.72 -6.12 -0.74
CA HIS A 77 15.84 -7.39 -0.02
C HIS A 77 15.82 -7.22 1.50
N LEU A 78 16.82 -6.57 2.07
CA LEU A 78 16.96 -6.47 3.53
C LEU A 78 17.54 -5.12 3.95
N ILE A 79 16.85 -4.46 4.88
CA ILE A 79 17.40 -3.36 5.68
C ILE A 79 17.70 -3.86 7.09
N ASN A 80 18.95 -3.68 7.53
CA ASN A 80 19.42 -4.04 8.87
C ASN A 80 19.77 -2.78 9.65
N ILE A 81 18.98 -2.44 10.66
CA ILE A 81 19.19 -1.28 11.53
C ILE A 81 19.90 -1.74 12.80
N ARG A 82 21.14 -1.31 12.95
CA ARG A 82 22.00 -1.69 14.08
C ARG A 82 21.65 -0.87 15.32
N SER A 83 22.23 -1.21 16.47
CA SER A 83 21.89 -0.60 17.76
C SER A 83 22.05 0.93 17.84
N SER A 84 22.86 1.54 16.99
CA SER A 84 23.01 3.00 16.88
C SER A 84 22.33 3.61 15.65
N GLY A 85 21.75 2.77 14.79
CA GLY A 85 21.14 3.18 13.54
C GLY A 85 19.85 3.97 13.74
N SER A 86 19.68 5.01 12.94
CA SER A 86 18.45 5.80 12.87
C SER A 86 18.02 5.96 11.42
N VAL A 87 16.84 5.45 11.09
CA VAL A 87 16.23 5.56 9.77
C VAL A 87 14.94 6.37 9.88
N ASN A 88 14.83 7.46 9.10
CA ASN A 88 13.68 8.36 9.13
C ASN A 88 13.17 8.72 7.72
N GLY A 89 11.87 8.71 7.49
CA GLY A 89 11.26 9.15 6.22
C GLY A 89 10.37 8.09 5.57
N ASN A 90 10.19 8.14 4.25
CA ASN A 90 9.40 7.16 3.51
C ASN A 90 10.27 5.95 3.18
N VAL A 91 10.04 4.81 3.85
CA VAL A 91 10.90 3.63 3.72
C VAL A 91 10.11 2.44 3.17
N GLN A 92 10.46 2.00 1.98
CA GLN A 92 10.00 0.74 1.39
C GLN A 92 11.08 -0.32 1.53
N TYR A 93 10.74 -1.46 2.12
CA TYR A 93 11.70 -2.55 2.36
C TYR A 93 11.07 -3.92 2.09
N GLY A 94 11.87 -4.88 1.61
CA GLY A 94 11.46 -6.28 1.52
C GLY A 94 11.39 -6.95 2.90
N GLN A 95 12.51 -6.92 3.63
CA GLN A 95 12.63 -7.42 5.00
C GLN A 95 13.32 -6.38 5.88
N LEU A 96 12.93 -6.34 7.16
CA LEU A 96 13.50 -5.48 8.20
C LEU A 96 14.08 -6.35 9.32
N ALA A 97 15.35 -6.12 9.65
CA ALA A 97 16.00 -6.60 10.87
C ALA A 97 16.45 -5.40 11.69
N MET A 98 16.27 -5.46 13.01
CA MET A 98 16.64 -4.37 13.91
C MET A 98 17.20 -4.87 15.23
N GLU A 99 18.33 -4.32 15.65
CA GLU A 99 18.93 -4.56 16.97
C GLU A 99 18.33 -3.64 18.04
N ILE A 100 18.42 -4.06 19.31
CA ILE A 100 18.00 -3.24 20.46
C ILE A 100 18.80 -1.93 20.46
N GLY A 101 18.09 -0.80 20.42
CA GLY A 101 18.67 0.56 20.36
C GLY A 101 18.54 1.22 18.98
N GLY A 102 18.36 0.43 17.91
CA GLY A 102 18.04 0.96 16.59
C GLY A 102 16.68 1.66 16.58
N SER A 103 16.55 2.71 15.79
CA SER A 103 15.28 3.45 15.63
C SER A 103 14.88 3.55 14.16
N LEU A 104 13.58 3.31 13.91
CA LEU A 104 12.94 3.46 12.61
C LEU A 104 11.70 4.33 12.80
N SER A 105 11.66 5.47 12.12
CA SER A 105 10.49 6.34 12.02
C SER A 105 10.15 6.44 10.54
N ALA A 106 9.37 5.47 10.06
CA ALA A 106 8.94 5.41 8.68
C ALA A 106 7.49 5.91 8.53
N GLU A 107 7.24 6.71 7.50
CA GLU A 107 5.89 6.95 7.01
C GLU A 107 5.49 5.76 6.13
N VAL A 108 4.49 4.99 6.58
CA VAL A 108 3.88 3.96 5.73
C VAL A 108 2.88 4.69 4.84
N ARG A 109 3.13 4.66 3.52
CA ARG A 109 2.23 5.26 2.54
C ARG A 109 1.02 4.36 2.36
N ASN A 110 -0.12 4.81 2.89
CA ASN A 110 -1.42 4.19 2.66
C ASN A 110 -1.73 4.11 1.16
N VAL A 111 -2.05 2.91 0.65
CA VAL A 111 -2.52 2.73 -0.73
C VAL A 111 -4.04 2.80 -0.72
N PRO A 112 -4.68 3.67 -1.54
CA PRO A 112 -6.14 3.71 -1.56
C PRO A 112 -6.74 2.40 -2.11
N PRO A 113 -7.92 2.01 -1.62
CA PRO A 113 -8.58 0.79 -2.09
C PRO A 113 -9.06 0.95 -3.52
N THR A 114 -9.11 -0.17 -4.24
CA THR A 114 -9.62 -0.21 -5.63
C THR A 114 -10.93 -0.97 -5.70
N LEU A 115 -11.94 -0.40 -6.37
CA LEU A 115 -13.17 -1.13 -6.72
C LEU A 115 -12.92 -2.12 -7.86
N ALA A 116 -13.53 -3.28 -7.77
CA ALA A 116 -13.53 -4.33 -8.77
C ALA A 116 -14.93 -4.98 -8.87
N GLY A 117 -15.09 -5.88 -9.83
CA GLY A 117 -16.39 -6.45 -10.23
C GLY A 117 -16.89 -5.82 -11.53
N ASP A 118 -17.93 -6.39 -12.12
CA ASP A 118 -18.55 -5.85 -13.33
C ASP A 118 -19.55 -4.72 -13.05
N LEU A 119 -19.95 -4.54 -11.79
CA LEU A 119 -20.93 -3.56 -11.32
C LEU A 119 -22.30 -3.70 -11.99
N ASP A 120 -22.64 -4.92 -12.42
CA ASP A 120 -23.91 -5.24 -13.08
C ASP A 120 -24.67 -6.31 -12.27
N LEU A 121 -25.89 -6.00 -11.87
CA LEU A 121 -26.78 -6.90 -11.14
C LEU A 121 -28.02 -7.23 -11.97
N THR A 122 -28.65 -8.36 -11.67
CA THR A 122 -30.00 -8.67 -12.16
C THR A 122 -30.92 -9.11 -11.03
N VAL A 123 -32.12 -8.55 -10.98
CA VAL A 123 -33.11 -8.83 -9.94
C VAL A 123 -34.50 -8.97 -10.55
N ASP A 124 -35.33 -9.83 -9.97
CA ASP A 124 -36.76 -9.87 -10.32
C ASP A 124 -37.51 -8.74 -9.60
N LYS A 125 -38.52 -8.18 -10.26
CA LYS A 125 -39.32 -7.08 -9.72
C LYS A 125 -39.86 -7.39 -8.32
N GLY A 126 -39.53 -6.52 -7.35
CA GLY A 126 -39.99 -6.64 -5.97
C GLY A 126 -39.27 -7.73 -5.17
N ARG A 127 -38.20 -8.31 -5.72
CA ARG A 127 -37.41 -9.35 -5.08
C ARG A 127 -36.04 -8.81 -4.67
N SER A 128 -35.29 -9.67 -3.98
CA SER A 128 -33.93 -9.41 -3.58
C SER A 128 -32.94 -10.24 -4.40
N VAL A 129 -31.76 -9.69 -4.62
CA VAL A 129 -30.60 -10.39 -5.16
C VAL A 129 -29.42 -10.18 -4.21
N ARG A 130 -28.65 -11.23 -3.96
CA ARG A 130 -27.39 -11.14 -3.20
C ARG A 130 -26.33 -10.51 -4.11
N ILE A 131 -25.62 -9.51 -3.59
CA ILE A 131 -24.48 -8.93 -4.30
C ILE A 131 -23.29 -9.88 -4.06
N SER A 132 -22.71 -10.39 -5.13
CA SER A 132 -21.58 -11.32 -5.12
C SER A 132 -20.25 -10.60 -5.34
N LEU A 133 -19.14 -11.34 -5.21
CA LEU A 133 -17.80 -10.81 -5.48
C LEU A 133 -17.50 -10.64 -6.98
N GLU A 134 -18.34 -11.21 -7.85
CA GLU A 134 -18.27 -10.97 -9.30
C GLU A 134 -18.88 -9.62 -9.65
N ASP A 135 -19.95 -9.23 -8.94
CA ASP A 135 -20.65 -7.96 -9.16
C ASP A 135 -19.91 -6.78 -8.52
N LEU A 136 -19.41 -6.96 -7.30
CA LEU A 136 -18.74 -5.91 -6.52
C LEU A 136 -17.65 -6.50 -5.64
N ASN A 137 -16.48 -5.86 -5.61
CA ASN A 137 -15.38 -6.25 -4.76
C ASN A 137 -14.50 -5.02 -4.47
N ALA A 138 -13.74 -5.05 -3.37
CA ALA A 138 -12.67 -4.09 -3.11
C ALA A 138 -11.37 -4.83 -2.83
N VAL A 139 -10.27 -4.33 -3.39
CA VAL A 139 -8.91 -4.85 -3.19
C VAL A 139 -8.03 -3.74 -2.67
N ASP A 140 -7.31 -4.06 -1.60
CA ASP A 140 -6.38 -3.16 -0.95
C ASP A 140 -5.13 -3.94 -0.51
N PRO A 141 -3.90 -3.47 -0.79
CA PRO A 141 -2.67 -4.15 -0.39
C PRO A 141 -2.31 -4.06 1.11
N ASP A 142 -2.79 -3.04 1.81
CA ASP A 142 -2.42 -2.72 3.20
C ASP A 142 -3.59 -2.88 4.19
N ASP A 143 -4.82 -2.99 3.69
CA ASP A 143 -6.03 -3.17 4.50
C ASP A 143 -6.71 -4.53 4.34
N ASP A 144 -7.32 -5.01 5.44
CA ASP A 144 -8.10 -6.24 5.43
C ASP A 144 -9.58 -5.99 5.06
N ALA A 145 -10.32 -7.05 4.78
CA ALA A 145 -11.72 -6.94 4.36
C ALA A 145 -12.65 -6.29 5.39
N LYS A 146 -12.26 -6.18 6.66
CA LYS A 146 -13.08 -5.55 7.71
C LYS A 146 -12.82 -4.05 7.80
N SER A 147 -11.62 -3.58 7.43
CA SER A 147 -11.30 -2.15 7.38
C SER A 147 -11.78 -1.47 6.10
N LEU A 148 -12.09 -2.22 5.04
CA LEU A 148 -12.68 -1.68 3.81
C LEU A 148 -14.20 -1.46 3.94
N THR A 149 -14.62 -0.20 3.86
CA THR A 149 -15.99 0.26 4.08
C THR A 149 -16.59 0.85 2.80
N PHE A 150 -17.67 0.24 2.31
CA PHE A 150 -18.45 0.74 1.18
C PHE A 150 -19.50 1.75 1.64
N THR A 151 -19.69 2.82 0.87
CA THR A 151 -20.77 3.79 1.02
C THR A 151 -21.67 3.79 -0.21
N VAL A 152 -22.94 3.47 0.00
CA VAL A 152 -24.01 3.48 -1.00
C VAL A 152 -24.65 4.87 -1.04
N SER A 153 -24.87 5.39 -2.24
CA SER A 153 -25.60 6.65 -2.44
C SER A 153 -26.46 6.57 -3.69
N ARG A 154 -27.36 7.56 -3.88
CA ARG A 154 -28.13 7.77 -5.13
C ARG A 154 -28.86 6.51 -5.62
N ALA A 155 -29.36 5.69 -4.68
CA ALA A 155 -30.14 4.51 -5.01
C ALA A 155 -31.47 4.90 -5.68
N THR A 156 -31.84 4.17 -6.74
CA THR A 156 -33.09 4.33 -7.48
C THR A 156 -33.79 2.98 -7.60
N ASN A 157 -35.13 2.98 -7.54
CA ASN A 157 -36.00 1.80 -7.72
C ASN A 157 -35.64 0.59 -6.83
N GLY A 158 -35.06 0.86 -5.66
CA GLY A 158 -34.59 -0.16 -4.73
C GLY A 158 -33.59 0.37 -3.73
N PHE A 159 -33.05 -0.51 -2.90
CA PHE A 159 -32.08 -0.17 -1.86
C PHE A 159 -31.17 -1.36 -1.52
N VAL A 160 -30.00 -1.06 -0.95
CA VAL A 160 -29.09 -2.07 -0.41
C VAL A 160 -29.44 -2.38 1.05
N THR A 161 -29.33 -3.64 1.46
CA THR A 161 -29.61 -4.09 2.82
C THR A 161 -28.70 -5.25 3.24
N LEU A 162 -28.72 -5.60 4.53
CA LEU A 162 -28.06 -6.78 5.08
C LEU A 162 -29.08 -7.91 5.33
N ALA A 163 -28.66 -9.15 5.16
CA ALA A 163 -29.50 -10.34 5.24
C ALA A 163 -30.28 -10.47 6.56
N GLY A 164 -29.71 -10.00 7.68
CA GLY A 164 -30.36 -10.01 8.99
C GLY A 164 -31.36 -8.87 9.23
N ALA A 165 -31.50 -7.92 8.29
CA ALA A 165 -32.30 -6.71 8.45
C ALA A 165 -32.92 -6.23 7.12
N GLN A 166 -33.44 -7.15 6.30
CA GLN A 166 -33.87 -6.88 4.91
C GLN A 166 -34.91 -5.75 4.73
N SER A 167 -35.66 -5.37 5.76
CA SER A 167 -36.59 -4.23 5.70
C SER A 167 -35.96 -2.87 6.01
N ARG A 168 -34.64 -2.83 6.27
CA ARG A 168 -33.91 -1.61 6.62
C ARG A 168 -32.82 -1.35 5.57
N PRO A 169 -32.93 -0.25 4.80
CA PRO A 169 -31.84 0.19 3.94
C PRO A 169 -30.57 0.41 4.76
N VAL A 170 -29.44 0.01 4.20
CA VAL A 170 -28.12 0.37 4.71
C VAL A 170 -27.41 1.21 3.67
N THR A 171 -26.73 2.26 4.13
CA THR A 171 -25.87 3.07 3.28
C THR A 171 -24.40 2.71 3.44
N ILE A 172 -24.07 1.82 4.39
CA ILE A 172 -22.72 1.43 4.72
C ILE A 172 -22.67 -0.08 4.99
N PHE A 173 -21.66 -0.75 4.42
CA PHE A 173 -21.31 -2.14 4.71
C PHE A 173 -19.81 -2.37 4.45
N THR A 174 -19.24 -3.45 4.96
CA THR A 174 -17.81 -3.79 4.81
C THR A 174 -17.56 -4.81 3.70
N GLN A 175 -16.33 -4.88 3.21
CA GLN A 175 -15.91 -5.95 2.30
C GLN A 175 -16.11 -7.36 2.93
N ALA A 176 -15.96 -7.49 4.25
CA ALA A 176 -16.27 -8.73 4.97
C ALA A 176 -17.78 -9.08 4.96
N ASP A 177 -18.68 -8.09 4.99
CA ASP A 177 -20.12 -8.32 4.80
C ASP A 177 -20.44 -8.90 3.43
N LEU A 178 -19.74 -8.41 2.40
CA LEU A 178 -19.88 -8.85 1.03
C LEU A 178 -19.30 -10.25 0.80
N GLN A 179 -18.13 -10.55 1.38
CA GLN A 179 -17.51 -11.87 1.33
C GLN A 179 -18.31 -12.94 2.08
N SER A 180 -18.93 -12.58 3.21
CA SER A 180 -19.94 -13.44 3.86
C SER A 180 -21.28 -13.48 3.11
N GLY A 181 -21.40 -12.61 2.09
CA GLY A 181 -22.56 -12.27 1.26
C GLY A 181 -23.85 -12.13 2.03
N ARG A 182 -23.75 -11.30 3.06
CA ARG A 182 -24.87 -10.73 3.77
C ARG A 182 -25.46 -9.53 3.04
N VAL A 183 -24.80 -8.98 2.01
CA VAL A 183 -25.25 -7.79 1.29
C VAL A 183 -26.23 -8.17 0.18
N LEU A 184 -27.39 -7.52 0.15
CA LEU A 184 -28.41 -7.70 -0.88
C LEU A 184 -28.83 -6.35 -1.46
N PHE A 185 -29.26 -6.37 -2.72
CA PHE A 185 -30.09 -5.33 -3.30
C PHE A 185 -31.56 -5.80 -3.31
N ILE A 186 -32.48 -4.92 -2.93
CA ILE A 186 -33.93 -5.17 -2.98
C ILE A 186 -34.55 -4.17 -3.96
N HIS A 187 -35.22 -4.69 -4.98
CA HIS A 187 -36.04 -3.88 -5.88
C HIS A 187 -37.35 -3.49 -5.17
N ASP A 188 -37.76 -2.23 -5.26
CA ASP A 188 -38.90 -1.68 -4.50
C ASP A 188 -40.30 -2.08 -5.04
N GLY A 189 -40.33 -2.74 -6.19
CA GLY A 189 -41.56 -3.24 -6.82
C GLY A 189 -42.19 -2.25 -7.81
N THR A 190 -41.56 -1.10 -8.04
CA THR A 190 -41.93 -0.17 -9.12
C THR A 190 -41.91 -0.87 -10.49
N ASP A 191 -42.70 -0.40 -11.45
CA ASP A 191 -42.72 -0.99 -12.79
C ASP A 191 -41.59 -0.43 -13.67
N THR A 192 -40.35 -0.67 -13.26
CA THR A 192 -39.15 -0.22 -13.97
C THR A 192 -38.37 -1.41 -14.51
N LYS A 193 -37.57 -1.17 -15.56
CA LYS A 193 -36.66 -2.18 -16.13
C LYS A 193 -35.24 -2.05 -15.60
N VAL A 194 -34.95 -0.96 -14.89
CA VAL A 194 -33.62 -0.65 -14.37
C VAL A 194 -33.73 -0.04 -12.98
N ALA A 195 -32.79 -0.41 -12.13
CA ALA A 195 -32.52 0.22 -10.85
C ALA A 195 -31.00 0.50 -10.77
N SER A 196 -30.56 1.33 -9.83
CA SER A 196 -29.14 1.63 -9.70
C SER A 196 -28.81 2.14 -8.31
N PHE A 197 -27.53 2.13 -7.98
CA PHE A 197 -26.97 2.90 -6.86
C PHE A 197 -25.51 3.23 -7.15
N ASP A 198 -25.02 4.30 -6.55
CA ASP A 198 -23.62 4.69 -6.63
C ASP A 198 -22.86 4.14 -5.42
N ILE A 199 -21.61 3.75 -5.62
CA ILE A 199 -20.76 3.12 -4.63
C ILE A 199 -19.37 3.76 -4.59
N VAL A 200 -18.84 3.93 -3.38
CA VAL A 200 -17.44 4.28 -3.10
C VAL A 200 -16.96 3.33 -2.00
N VAL A 201 -15.70 2.89 -2.05
CA VAL A 201 -15.05 2.22 -0.92
C VAL A 201 -13.97 3.12 -0.33
N ALA A 202 -13.83 3.10 0.99
CA ALA A 202 -12.78 3.76 1.73
C ALA A 202 -12.09 2.78 2.68
N ASP A 203 -10.81 3.01 2.93
CA ASP A 203 -10.04 2.32 3.97
C ASP A 203 -10.22 2.99 5.35
N GLN A 204 -9.54 2.46 6.36
CA GLN A 204 -9.56 3.00 7.72
C GLN A 204 -8.81 4.33 7.89
N ALA A 205 -7.86 4.64 6.99
CA ALA A 205 -7.13 5.90 6.96
C ALA A 205 -7.94 7.02 6.27
N GLY A 206 -9.05 6.68 5.62
CA GLY A 206 -9.95 7.58 4.93
C GLY A 206 -9.62 7.81 3.45
N ALA A 207 -8.65 7.10 2.87
CA ALA A 207 -8.46 7.16 1.43
C ALA A 207 -9.57 6.36 0.72
N THR A 208 -9.93 6.76 -0.49
CA THR A 208 -11.08 6.22 -1.20
C THR A 208 -10.73 5.72 -2.59
N SER A 209 -11.61 4.91 -3.17
CA SER A 209 -11.55 4.46 -4.57
C SER A 209 -11.75 5.57 -5.62
N GLY A 210 -11.77 6.85 -5.20
CA GLY A 210 -12.00 8.00 -6.05
C GLY A 210 -13.47 8.37 -6.20
N ALA A 211 -13.87 8.76 -7.41
CA ALA A 211 -15.25 9.13 -7.73
C ALA A 211 -16.20 7.94 -7.56
N ALA A 212 -17.44 8.21 -7.19
CA ALA A 212 -18.47 7.19 -7.07
C ALA A 212 -18.73 6.50 -8.42
N GLN A 213 -18.82 5.18 -8.39
CA GLN A 213 -19.15 4.35 -9.56
C GLN A 213 -20.58 3.84 -9.45
N THR A 214 -21.28 3.73 -10.57
CA THR A 214 -22.68 3.28 -10.57
C THR A 214 -22.74 1.77 -10.75
N VAL A 215 -23.37 1.09 -9.79
CA VAL A 215 -23.85 -0.28 -9.94
C VAL A 215 -25.20 -0.24 -10.65
N ARG A 216 -25.28 -0.92 -11.79
CA ARG A 216 -26.50 -1.02 -12.59
C ARG A 216 -27.24 -2.28 -12.22
N VAL A 217 -28.57 -2.20 -12.18
CA VAL A 217 -29.41 -3.34 -11.86
C VAL A 217 -30.46 -3.50 -12.94
N GLN A 218 -30.43 -4.62 -13.66
CA GLN A 218 -31.47 -5.01 -14.61
C GLN A 218 -32.65 -5.63 -13.86
N VAL A 219 -33.87 -5.19 -14.17
CA VAL A 219 -35.09 -5.64 -13.50
C VAL A 219 -35.90 -6.52 -14.43
N ARG A 220 -36.08 -7.79 -14.04
CA ARG A 220 -36.93 -8.76 -14.72
C ARG A 220 -38.38 -8.59 -14.26
N GLY A 221 -39.31 -8.75 -15.20
CA GLY A 221 -40.75 -8.58 -14.99
C GLY A 221 -41.38 -9.72 -14.21
#